data_AF-A0A9W7HGH9-F1
#
_entry.id   AF-A0A9W7HGH9-F1
#
_cell.length_a   1.000
_cell.length_b   1.000
_cell.length_c   1.000
_cell.angle_alpha   90.00
_cell.angle_beta   90.00
_cell.angle_gamma   90.00
#
_symmetry.space_group_name_H-M   'P 1'
#
loop_
_entity.id
_entity.type
_entity.pdbx_description
1 polymer ?
#
loop_
_entity_poly.entity_id
_entity_poly.type
_entity_poly.pdbx_seq_one_letter_code
_entity_poly.pdbx_strand_id
1 'polypeptide(L)' 'MAGKKGSVAVIEYRLWEAATNGFQESNVLGEGGRGRVYKASFDDKFLAAVKKIDDMGVDAEREFKNEVD' A
#
# COMPACT_ATOMS: atom_id res chain seq x y z
N MET A 1 22.54 -8.35 -16.58
CA MET A 1 21.14 -7.94 -16.38
C MET A 1 21.10 -7.12 -15.11
N ALA A 2 20.96 -5.79 -15.19
CA ALA A 2 20.93 -4.95 -14.00
C ALA A 2 19.49 -4.94 -13.47
N GLY A 3 19.24 -5.65 -12.36
CA GLY A 3 18.01 -5.47 -11.60
C GLY A 3 17.95 -4.02 -11.14
N LYS A 4 16.95 -3.26 -11.64
CA LYS A 4 16.68 -1.92 -11.13
C LYS A 4 16.15 -2.09 -9.71
N LYS A 5 17.02 -1.97 -8.71
CA LYS A 5 16.58 -1.75 -7.31
C LYS A 5 15.68 -0.52 -7.31
N GLY A 6 14.39 -0.72 -7.03
CA GLY A 6 13.46 0.37 -6.87
C GLY A 6 13.95 1.30 -5.76
N SER A 7 13.89 2.61 -5.99
CA SER A 7 14.06 3.58 -4.90
C SER A 7 12.87 3.43 -3.95
N VAL A 8 13.10 2.87 -2.76
CA VAL A 8 12.07 2.77 -1.71
C VAL A 8 11.90 4.15 -1.08
N ALA A 9 10.69 4.70 -1.15
CA ALA A 9 10.34 5.94 -0.47
C ALA A 9 9.59 5.61 0.84
N VAL A 10 10.04 6.21 1.94
CA VAL A 10 9.33 6.15 3.21
C VAL A 10 8.39 7.34 3.28
N ILE A 11 7.11 7.08 3.52
CA ILE A 11 6.04 8.07 3.55
C ILE A 11 5.29 7.94 4.87
N GLU A 12 4.96 9.08 5.49
CA GLU A 12 4.19 9.15 6.74
C GLU A 12 2.81 8.51 6.61
N TYR A 13 2.40 7.74 7.63
CA TYR A 13 1.10 7.05 7.66
C TYR A 13 -0.08 7.99 7.35
N ARG A 14 -0.05 9.20 7.90
CA ARG A 14 -1.10 10.22 7.72
C ARG A 14 -1.30 10.62 6.26
N LEU A 15 -0.26 10.53 5.44
CA LEU A 15 -0.38 10.85 4.01
C LEU A 15 -1.15 9.75 3.28
N TRP A 16 -0.90 8.49 3.61
CA TRP A 16 -1.66 7.35 3.07
C TRP A 16 -3.13 7.38 3.53
N GLU A 17 -3.35 7.70 4.81
CA GLU A 17 -4.69 7.84 5.37
C GLU A 17 -5.47 8.95 4.67
N ALA A 18 -4.89 10.15 4.53
CA ALA A 18 -5.53 11.25 3.82
C ALA A 18 -5.80 10.90 2.33
N ALA A 19 -4.81 10.33 1.64
CA ALA A 19 -4.94 10.00 0.22
C ALA A 19 -6.00 8.93 -0.05
N THR A 20 -6.26 8.04 0.91
CA THR A 20 -7.31 7.00 0.82
C THR A 20 -8.63 7.43 1.43
N ASN A 21 -8.77 8.70 1.83
CA ASN A 21 -9.91 9.24 2.59
C ASN A 21 -10.23 8.41 3.84
N GLY A 22 -9.21 8.15 4.66
CA GLY A 22 -9.31 7.36 5.89
C GLY A 22 -9.51 5.86 5.64
N PHE A 23 -8.97 5.31 4.56
CA PHE A 23 -9.22 3.93 4.13
C PHE A 23 -10.72 3.62 3.98
N GLN A 24 -11.48 4.56 3.39
CA GLN A 24 -12.91 4.39 3.18
C GLN A 24 -13.22 3.13 2.33
N GLU A 25 -14.29 2.41 2.67
CA GLU A 25 -14.66 1.19 1.93
C GLU A 25 -15.03 1.48 0.48
N SER A 26 -15.55 2.67 0.17
CA SER A 26 -15.84 3.09 -1.21
C SER A 26 -14.58 3.23 -2.09
N ASN A 27 -13.39 3.25 -1.49
CA ASN A 27 -12.11 3.26 -2.21
C ASN A 27 -11.50 1.86 -2.36
N VAL A 28 -12.14 0.79 -1.88
CA VAL A 28 -11.59 -0.57 -2.01
C VAL A 28 -11.58 -0.98 -3.49
N LEU A 29 -10.39 -1.32 -3.96
CA LEU A 29 -10.12 -1.89 -5.28
C LEU A 29 -10.11 -3.42 -5.25
N GLY A 30 -9.83 -4.01 -4.08
CA GLY A 30 -9.85 -5.45 -3.87
C GLY A 30 -9.57 -5.84 -2.42
N GLU A 31 -10.07 -7.01 -2.03
CA GLU A 31 -9.87 -7.61 -0.72
C GLU A 31 -9.36 -9.04 -0.90
N GLY A 32 -8.43 -9.46 -0.06
CA GLY A 32 -7.95 -10.84 0.00
C GLY A 32 -7.36 -11.17 1.36
N GLY A 33 -6.86 -12.40 1.53
CA GLY A 33 -6.36 -12.88 2.83
C GLY A 33 -5.18 -12.11 3.42
N ARG A 34 -4.59 -11.15 2.70
CA ARG A 34 -3.46 -10.31 3.12
C ARG A 34 -3.86 -8.85 3.36
N GLY A 35 -5.16 -8.57 3.45
CA GLY A 35 -5.73 -7.24 3.68
C GLY A 35 -6.39 -6.64 2.44
N ARG A 36 -6.52 -5.31 2.45
CA ARG A 36 -7.32 -4.55 1.49
C ARG A 36 -6.47 -3.61 0.65
N VAL A 37 -6.80 -3.51 -0.63
CA VAL A 37 -6.18 -2.55 -1.56
C VAL A 37 -7.14 -1.39 -1.78
N TYR A 38 -6.66 -0.18 -1.54
CA TYR A 38 -7.43 1.06 -1.63
C TYR A 38 -6.92 1.92 -2.78
N LYS A 39 -7.84 2.61 -3.44
CA LYS A 39 -7.52 3.76 -4.30
C LYS A 39 -7.08 4.92 -3.42
N ALA A 40 -5.93 5.49 -3.74
CA ALA A 40 -5.40 6.68 -3.10
C ALA A 40 -5.21 7.82 -4.12
N SER A 41 -5.51 9.04 -3.71
CA SER A 41 -5.28 10.28 -4.45
C SER A 41 -4.45 11.22 -3.56
N PHE A 42 -3.19 11.44 -3.88
CA PHE A 42 -2.33 12.38 -3.13
C PHE A 42 -2.58 13.82 -3.57
N ASP A 43 -2.97 13.96 -4.83
CA ASP A 43 -3.58 15.13 -5.45
C ASP A 43 -4.47 14.63 -6.61
N ASP A 44 -5.17 15.52 -7.33
CA ASP A 44 -6.05 15.15 -8.45
C ASP A 44 -5.33 14.46 -9.63
N LYS A 45 -3.99 14.46 -9.63
CA LYS A 45 -3.16 13.98 -10.75
C LYS A 45 -2.37 12.73 -10.41
N PHE A 46 -2.10 12.47 -9.13
CA PHE A 46 -1.33 11.33 -8.65
C PHE A 46 -2.23 10.34 -7.91
N LEU A 47 -2.59 9.28 -8.65
CA LEU A 47 -3.37 8.15 -8.16
C LEU A 47 -2.45 6.96 -7.89
N ALA A 48 -2.72 6.23 -6.81
CA ALA A 48 -2.01 5.01 -6.46
C ALA A 48 -2.96 3.94 -5.90
N ALA A 49 -2.48 2.70 -5.87
CA ALA A 49 -3.08 1.61 -5.12
C ALA A 49 -2.29 1.42 -3.81
N VAL A 50 -2.99 1.46 -2.68
CA VAL A 50 -2.41 1.33 -1.34
C VAL A 50 -2.92 0.05 -0.71
N LYS A 51 -2.04 -0.92 -0.51
CA LYS A 51 -2.36 -2.18 0.15
C LYS A 51 -2.15 -2.02 1.65
N LYS A 52 -3.23 -2.04 2.43
CA LYS A 52 -3.20 -2.10 3.89
C LYS A 52 -3.21 -3.56 4.31
N ILE A 53 -2.16 -3.98 5.01
CA ILE A 53 -2.05 -5.32 5.57
C ILE A 53 -2.76 -5.31 6.93
N ASP A 54 -3.79 -6.14 7.08
CA ASP A 54 -4.61 -6.19 8.32
C ASP A 54 -4.08 -7.20 9.34
N ASP A 55 -3.26 -8.16 8.92
CA ASP A 55 -2.65 -9.18 9.78
C ASP A 55 -1.13 -8.93 9.90
N MET A 56 -0.67 -8.63 11.12
CA MET A 56 0.74 -8.37 11.46
C MET A 56 1.46 -9.66 11.90
N GLY A 57 1.08 -10.80 11.35
CA GLY A 57 1.75 -12.07 11.60
C GLY A 57 3.18 -12.13 11.03
N VAL A 58 3.98 -13.10 11.49
CA VAL A 58 5.37 -13.32 11.04
C VAL A 58 5.47 -13.53 9.52
N ASP A 59 4.42 -14.11 8.92
CA ASP A 59 4.33 -14.31 7.48
C ASP A 59 4.11 -13.00 6.70
N ALA A 60 3.43 -12.01 7.29
CA ALA A 60 3.16 -10.73 6.64
C ALA A 60 4.44 -9.90 6.46
N GLU A 61 5.35 -9.90 7.44
CA GLU A 61 6.64 -9.21 7.33
C GLU A 61 7.53 -9.87 6.24
N ARG A 62 7.53 -11.21 6.17
CA ARG A 62 8.26 -11.94 5.13
C ARG A 62 7.71 -11.64 3.74
N GLU A 63 6.40 -11.60 3.60
CA GLU A 63 5.75 -11.30 2.31
C GLU A 63 5.97 -9.84 1.89
N PHE A 64 5.94 -8.88 2.84
CA PHE A 64 6.30 -7.50 2.56
C PHE A 64 7.73 -7.37 2.05
N LYS A 65 8.69 -8.04 2.69
CA LYS A 65 10.09 -8.07 2.23
C LYS A 65 10.23 -8.64 0.82
N ASN A 66 9.44 -9.63 0.45
CA ASN A 66 9.46 -10.21 -0.90
C ASN A 66 8.83 -9.28 -1.97
N GLU A 67 7.88 -8.40 -1.61
CA GLU A 67 7.24 -7.48 -2.55
C GLU A 67 8.05 -6.17 -2.75
N VAL A 68 8.97 -5.84 -1.84
CA VAL A 68 9.70 -4.55 -1.81
C VAL A 68 11.13 -4.61 -2.37
N ASP A 69 11.76 -5.79 -2.44
CA ASP A 69 13.11 -5.98 -3.01
C ASP A 69 13.13 -6.11 -4.56
#